data_AF-A0A924TZE4-F1
#
_entry.id   AF-A0A924TZE4-F1
#
_cell.length_a   1.000
_cell.length_b   1.000
_cell.length_c   1.000
_cell.angle_alpha   90.00
_cell.angle_beta   90.00
_cell.angle_gamma   90.00
#
_symmetry.space_group_name_H-M   'P 1'
#
loop_
_entity.id
_entity.type
_entity.pdbx_description
1 polymer ?
#
loop_
_entity_poly.entity_id
_entity_poly.type
_entity_poly.pdbx_seq_one_letter_code
_entity_poly.pdbx_strand_id
1 'polypeptide(L)'
;MLAAEWSVPAAAAMAAVAGVFVAAGVVKGVIGLGLPTVSMALLALWMAPVEAAALLIVPSLVTNLWQIRPWSSVPAMWCRIAGMQVGVCVGTWAGALLFGATAGAWASMLLGVALMVYAAWGLLGRSFVIAPRHERWLGPLVGVVTGLVTA
;
A
#
# COMPACT_ATOMS: atom_id res chain seq x y z
N MET A 1 -10.63 -26.98 -26.99
CA MET A 1 -11.82 -27.61 -26.38
C MET A 1 -11.35 -28.17 -25.04
N LEU A 2 -11.40 -27.45 -23.91
CA LEU A 2 -12.44 -26.58 -23.36
C LEU A 2 -11.81 -25.30 -22.79
N ALA A 3 -12.08 -24.17 -23.43
CA ALA A 3 -12.04 -22.88 -22.75
C ALA A 3 -13.26 -22.87 -21.82
N ALA A 4 -13.05 -23.26 -20.56
CA ALA A 4 -14.04 -22.99 -19.52
C ALA A 4 -13.98 -21.47 -19.30
N GLU A 5 -14.86 -20.77 -20.00
CA GLU A 5 -15.13 -19.36 -19.80
C GLU A 5 -15.67 -19.18 -18.38
N TRP A 6 -14.75 -19.04 -17.42
CA TRP A 6 -15.05 -18.39 -16.15
C TRP A 6 -15.21 -16.89 -16.42
N SER A 7 -16.20 -16.53 -17.25
CA SER A 7 -16.72 -15.17 -17.29
C SER A 7 -17.50 -14.98 -16.00
N VAL A 8 -16.80 -14.76 -14.89
CA VAL A 8 -17.42 -14.26 -13.67
C VAL A 8 -18.24 -13.06 -14.11
N PRO A 9 -19.59 -13.08 -13.96
CA PRO A 9 -20.40 -12.00 -14.46
C PRO A 9 -19.90 -10.71 -13.83
N ALA A 10 -19.76 -9.63 -14.61
CA ALA A 10 -19.15 -8.38 -14.16
C ALA A 10 -19.75 -7.90 -12.82
N ALA A 11 -21.05 -8.12 -12.62
CA ALA A 11 -21.75 -7.87 -11.35
C ALA A 11 -21.18 -8.65 -10.15
N ALA A 12 -20.85 -9.94 -10.32
CA ALA A 12 -20.25 -10.75 -9.26
C ALA A 12 -18.81 -10.32 -8.95
N ALA A 13 -18.02 -9.96 -9.97
CA ALA A 13 -16.68 -9.40 -9.77
C ALA A 13 -16.72 -8.07 -9.01
N MET A 14 -17.63 -7.17 -9.39
CA MET A 14 -17.87 -5.90 -8.70
C MET A 14 -18.33 -6.11 -7.26
N ALA A 15 -19.22 -7.08 -7.01
CA ALA A 15 -19.68 -7.42 -5.67
C ALA A 15 -18.54 -7.96 -4.80
N ALA A 16 -17.67 -8.80 -5.36
CA ALA A 16 -16.49 -9.32 -4.66
C ALA A 16 -15.52 -8.19 -4.30
N VAL A 17 -15.21 -7.29 -5.25
CA VAL A 17 -14.36 -6.12 -5.01
C VAL A 17 -14.96 -5.22 -3.92
N ALA A 18 -16.25 -4.93 -3.99
CA ALA A 18 -16.95 -4.16 -2.96
C ALA A 18 -16.88 -4.85 -1.59
N GLY A 19 -17.09 -6.16 -1.53
CA GLY A 19 -16.96 -6.96 -0.30
C GLY A 19 -15.55 -6.87 0.31
N VAL A 20 -14.51 -6.95 -0.52
CA VAL A 20 -13.12 -6.77 -0.08
C VAL A 20 -12.88 -5.37 0.48
N PHE A 21 -13.38 -4.32 -0.17
CA PHE A 21 -13.26 -2.95 0.33
C PHE A 21 -14.03 -2.72 1.62
N VAL A 22 -15.20 -3.32 1.79
CA VAL A 22 -15.97 -3.26 3.04
C VAL A 22 -15.19 -3.92 4.17
N ALA A 23 -14.68 -5.14 3.96
CA ALA A 23 -13.88 -5.85 4.95
C ALA A 23 -12.61 -5.06 5.33
N ALA A 24 -11.87 -4.58 4.34
CA ALA A 24 -10.67 -3.77 4.55
C ALA A 24 -10.98 -2.42 5.22
N GLY A 25 -12.13 -1.82 4.91
CA GLY A 25 -12.64 -0.61 5.55
C GLY A 25 -12.95 -0.81 7.03
N VAL A 26 -13.55 -1.94 7.41
CA VAL A 26 -13.78 -2.32 8.81
C VAL A 26 -12.45 -2.46 9.54
N VAL A 27 -11.48 -3.18 8.95
CA VAL A 27 -10.13 -3.33 9.54
C VAL A 27 -9.47 -1.96 9.74
N LYS A 28 -9.52 -1.08 8.74
CA LYS A 28 -9.03 0.30 8.85
C LYS A 28 -9.77 1.09 9.93
N GLY A 29 -11.07 0.88 10.12
CA GLY A 29 -11.85 1.53 11.18
C GLY A 29 -11.41 1.10 12.59
N VAL A 30 -11.07 -0.17 12.78
CA VAL A 30 -10.62 -0.72 14.07
C VAL A 30 -9.15 -0.38 14.35
N ILE A 31 -8.27 -0.51 13.36
CA ILE A 31 -6.81 -0.39 13.53
C ILE A 31 -6.30 1.02 13.19
N GLY A 32 -7.06 1.81 12.43
CA GLY A 32 -6.67 3.13 11.92
C GLY A 32 -5.84 3.10 10.62
N LEU A 33 -5.22 1.96 10.31
CA LEU A 33 -4.47 1.70 9.08
C LEU A 33 -4.81 0.31 8.51
N GLY A 34 -4.42 0.05 7.25
CA GLY A 34 -4.44 -1.31 6.69
C GLY A 34 -5.44 -1.58 5.57
N LEU A 35 -6.20 -0.58 5.09
CA LEU A 35 -7.04 -0.75 3.91
C LEU A 35 -6.23 -1.24 2.70
N PRO A 36 -5.11 -0.59 2.29
CA PRO A 36 -4.28 -1.11 1.21
C PRO A 36 -3.74 -2.51 1.47
N THR A 37 -3.32 -2.81 2.71
CA THR A 37 -2.74 -4.11 3.07
C THR A 37 -3.74 -5.25 2.91
N VAL A 38 -4.93 -5.11 3.51
CA VAL A 38 -5.98 -6.15 3.47
C VAL A 38 -6.55 -6.27 2.06
N SER A 39 -6.84 -5.15 1.40
CA SER A 39 -7.36 -5.18 0.04
C SER A 39 -6.35 -5.75 -0.95
N MET A 40 -5.06 -5.38 -0.87
CA MET A 40 -4.03 -5.99 -1.72
C MET A 40 -3.90 -7.48 -1.49
N ALA A 41 -3.90 -7.93 -0.23
CA ALA A 41 -3.80 -9.34 0.11
C ALA A 41 -4.94 -10.18 -0.49
N LEU A 42 -6.16 -9.62 -0.55
CA LEU A 42 -7.34 -10.30 -1.07
C LEU A 42 -7.50 -10.14 -2.59
N LEU A 43 -7.35 -8.93 -3.12
CA LEU A 43 -7.51 -8.65 -4.56
C LEU A 43 -6.40 -9.31 -5.39
N ALA A 44 -5.16 -9.32 -4.91
CA ALA A 44 -4.03 -9.92 -5.64
C ALA A 44 -4.14 -11.46 -5.79
N LEU A 45 -5.13 -12.10 -5.16
CA LEU A 45 -5.47 -13.51 -5.41
C LEU A 45 -6.21 -13.72 -6.73
N TRP A 46 -6.85 -12.67 -7.26
CA TRP A 46 -7.69 -12.75 -8.46
C TRP A 46 -7.22 -11.86 -9.61
N MET A 47 -6.41 -10.85 -9.33
CA MET A 47 -5.92 -9.89 -10.33
C MET A 47 -4.46 -9.55 -10.09
N ALA A 48 -3.80 -8.94 -11.08
CA ALA A 48 -2.40 -8.55 -10.93
C ALA A 48 -2.27 -7.47 -9.83
N PRO A 49 -1.14 -7.45 -9.08
CA PRO A 49 -0.90 -6.43 -8.05
C PRO A 49 -1.06 -4.99 -8.54
N VAL A 50 -0.72 -4.72 -9.82
CA VAL A 50 -0.90 -3.41 -10.43
C VAL A 50 -2.37 -3.03 -10.61
N GLU A 51 -3.23 -3.98 -10.94
CA GLU A 51 -4.68 -3.76 -11.08
C GLU A 51 -5.32 -3.53 -9.71
N ALA A 52 -4.94 -4.34 -8.72
CA ALA A 52 -5.36 -4.16 -7.33
C ALA A 52 -4.93 -2.79 -6.79
N ALA A 53 -3.70 -2.35 -7.08
CA ALA A 53 -3.20 -1.02 -6.74
C ALA A 53 -4.08 0.07 -7.36
N ALA A 54 -4.42 -0.05 -8.65
CA ALA A 54 -5.22 0.94 -9.37
C ALA A 54 -6.61 1.13 -8.72
N LEU A 55 -7.26 0.04 -8.32
CA LEU A 55 -8.54 0.09 -7.62
C LEU A 55 -8.44 0.75 -6.25
N LEU A 56 -7.29 0.67 -5.58
CA LEU A 56 -7.08 1.19 -4.23
C LEU A 56 -6.85 2.70 -4.17
N ILE A 57 -6.34 3.30 -5.24
CA ILE A 57 -5.89 4.71 -5.25
C ILE A 57 -7.01 5.64 -4.76
N VAL A 58 -8.16 5.59 -5.43
CA VAL A 58 -9.30 6.49 -5.14
C VAL A 58 -9.86 6.30 -3.73
N PRO A 59 -10.30 5.09 -3.31
CA PRO A 59 -10.90 4.91 -1.98
C PRO A 59 -9.90 5.15 -0.84
N SER A 60 -8.64 4.76 -1.00
CA SER A 60 -7.61 5.02 0.01
C SER A 60 -7.36 6.52 0.14
N LEU A 61 -7.26 7.25 -0.97
CA LEU A 61 -7.06 8.69 -0.95
C LEU A 61 -8.23 9.41 -0.26
N VAL A 62 -9.47 9.10 -0.67
CA VAL A 62 -10.68 9.72 -0.09
C VAL A 62 -10.73 9.53 1.42
N THR A 63 -10.54 8.29 1.89
CA THR A 63 -10.59 8.00 3.34
C THR A 63 -9.41 8.61 4.10
N ASN A 64 -8.20 8.64 3.53
CA ASN A 64 -7.04 9.27 4.16
C ASN A 64 -7.21 10.78 4.30
N LEU A 65 -7.71 11.45 3.25
CA LEU A 65 -7.96 12.89 3.28
C LEU A 65 -9.07 13.24 4.27
N TRP A 66 -10.11 12.42 4.35
CA TRP A 66 -11.18 12.59 5.34
C TRP A 66 -10.63 12.49 6.78
N GLN A 67 -9.69 11.59 7.02
CA GLN A 67 -9.11 11.31 8.35
C GLN A 67 -8.06 12.32 8.81
N ILE A 68 -7.59 13.23 7.95
CA ILE A 68 -6.44 14.12 8.27
C ILE A 68 -6.77 15.24 9.28
N ARG A 69 -7.97 15.24 9.86
CA ARG A 69 -8.44 16.24 10.82
C ARG A 69 -7.78 16.03 12.19
N PRO A 70 -7.44 17.11 12.93
CA PRO A 70 -7.63 18.53 12.60
C PRO A 70 -6.57 19.11 11.65
N TRP A 71 -7.03 19.91 10.69
CA TRP A 71 -6.23 20.50 9.61
C TRP A 71 -5.12 21.46 10.09
N SER A 72 -5.26 22.01 11.30
CA SER A 72 -4.25 22.90 11.89
C SER A 72 -2.88 22.23 12.09
N SER A 73 -2.86 20.90 12.25
CA SER A 73 -1.63 20.12 12.45
C SER A 73 -0.97 19.66 11.15
N VAL A 74 -1.67 19.77 10.02
CA VAL A 74 -1.22 19.24 8.72
C VAL A 74 0.10 19.85 8.26
N PRO A 75 0.36 21.18 8.34
CA PRO A 75 1.63 21.74 7.91
C PRO A 75 2.82 21.21 8.70
N ALA A 76 2.68 21.07 10.03
CA ALA A 76 3.73 20.52 10.88
C ALA A 76 4.01 19.05 10.56
N MET A 77 2.95 18.25 10.33
CA MET A 77 3.08 16.86 9.91
C MET A 77 3.72 16.74 8.53
N TRP A 78 3.31 17.57 7.57
CA TRP A 78 3.87 17.61 6.21
C TRP A 78 5.37 17.88 6.24
N CYS A 79 5.82 18.91 6.96
CA CYS A 79 7.25 19.19 7.11
C CYS A 79 8.03 18.03 7.73
N ARG A 80 7.43 17.28 8.65
CA ARG A 80 8.06 16.11 9.29
C ARG A 80 8.23 14.95 8.30
N ILE A 81 7.23 14.68 7.46
CA ILE A 81 7.25 13.55 6.52
C ILE A 81 7.80 13.91 5.13
N ALA A 82 7.96 15.20 4.80
CA ALA A 82 8.38 15.65 3.48
C ALA A 82 9.68 15.00 3.01
N GLY A 83 10.67 14.86 3.90
CA GLY A 83 11.92 14.17 3.59
C GLY A 83 11.71 12.71 3.15
N MET A 84 10.81 11.99 3.82
CA MET A 84 10.41 10.64 3.43
C MET A 84 9.70 10.64 2.07
N GLN A 85 8.78 11.56 1.82
CA GLN A 85 8.07 11.65 0.54
C GLN A 85 9.03 11.95 -0.63
N VAL A 86 9.99 12.86 -0.44
CA VAL A 86 11.06 13.12 -1.40
C VAL A 86 11.89 11.85 -1.63
N GLY A 87 12.24 11.13 -0.56
CA GLY A 87 12.90 9.84 -0.65
C GLY A 87 12.12 8.83 -1.49
N VAL A 88 10.80 8.71 -1.27
CA VAL A 88 9.93 7.83 -2.07
C VAL A 88 9.98 8.21 -3.55
N CYS A 89 9.80 9.49 -3.89
CA CYS A 89 9.88 9.93 -5.29
C CYS A 89 11.23 9.59 -5.93
N VAL A 90 12.34 9.89 -5.23
CA VAL A 90 13.69 9.58 -5.71
C VAL A 90 13.90 8.08 -5.86
N GLY A 91 13.48 7.29 -4.88
CA GLY A 91 13.58 5.83 -4.91
C GLY A 91 12.74 5.22 -6.03
N THR A 92 11.52 5.71 -6.26
CA THR A 92 10.64 5.24 -7.34
C THR A 92 11.21 5.56 -8.71
N TRP A 93 11.72 6.78 -8.92
CA TRP A 93 12.38 7.13 -10.19
C TRP A 93 13.66 6.32 -10.40
N ALA A 94 14.50 6.18 -9.37
CA ALA A 94 15.70 5.37 -9.45
C ALA A 94 15.36 3.90 -9.74
N GLY A 95 14.36 3.32 -9.07
CA GLY A 95 13.89 1.96 -9.31
C GLY A 95 13.35 1.78 -10.73
N ALA A 96 12.53 2.72 -11.21
CA ALA A 96 12.00 2.67 -12.57
C ALA A 96 13.12 2.76 -13.63
N LEU A 97 14.18 3.53 -13.38
CA LEU A 97 15.34 3.63 -14.27
C LEU A 97 16.25 2.40 -14.21
N LEU A 98 16.44 1.82 -13.02
CA LEU A 98 17.34 0.68 -12.79
C LEU A 98 16.72 -0.64 -13.22
N PHE A 99 15.45 -0.85 -12.89
CA PHE A 99 14.73 -2.10 -13.12
C PHE A 99 13.88 -2.05 -14.40
N GLY A 100 13.50 -0.87 -14.87
CA GLY A 100 12.55 -0.70 -15.97
C GLY A 100 11.11 -0.96 -15.52
N ALA A 101 10.16 -1.01 -16.45
CA ALA A 101 8.78 -1.39 -16.16
C ALA A 101 8.69 -2.90 -15.88
N THR A 102 9.12 -3.33 -14.70
CA THR A 102 9.01 -4.74 -14.29
C THR A 102 7.61 -5.05 -13.82
N ALA A 103 6.68 -5.21 -14.77
CA ALA A 103 5.46 -6.00 -14.55
C ALA A 103 5.85 -7.50 -14.53
N GLY A 104 6.72 -7.88 -13.60
CA GLY A 104 7.31 -9.20 -13.55
C GLY A 104 6.43 -10.22 -12.86
N ALA A 105 6.53 -11.49 -13.27
CA ALA A 105 5.90 -12.64 -12.60
C ALA A 105 6.21 -12.71 -11.09
N TRP A 106 7.28 -12.06 -10.64
CA TRP A 106 7.71 -11.99 -9.24
C TRP A 106 6.94 -10.98 -8.39
N ALA A 107 6.18 -10.04 -8.97
CA ALA A 107 5.49 -8.99 -8.22
C ALA A 107 4.51 -9.56 -7.18
N SER A 108 3.73 -10.58 -7.56
CA SER A 108 2.80 -11.24 -6.64
C SER A 108 3.52 -12.01 -5.53
N MET A 109 4.65 -12.65 -5.85
CA MET A 109 5.45 -13.38 -4.85
C MET A 109 6.10 -12.41 -3.86
N LEU A 110 6.71 -11.33 -4.34
CA LEU A 110 7.33 -10.31 -3.49
C LEU A 110 6.30 -9.59 -2.62
N LEU A 111 5.13 -9.26 -3.18
CA LEU A 111 4.01 -8.73 -2.40
C LEU A 111 3.58 -9.72 -1.31
N GLY A 112 3.41 -11.00 -1.64
CA GLY A 112 3.07 -12.04 -0.66
C GLY A 112 4.08 -12.17 0.47
N VAL A 113 5.38 -12.17 0.15
CA VAL A 113 6.47 -12.17 1.14
C VAL A 113 6.41 -10.92 2.02
N ALA A 114 6.25 -9.74 1.42
CA ALA A 114 6.12 -8.49 2.17
C ALA A 114 4.93 -8.51 3.13
N LEU A 115 3.78 -9.04 2.68
CA LEU A 115 2.58 -9.19 3.51
C LEU A 115 2.77 -10.18 4.65
N MET A 116 3.44 -11.30 4.42
CA MET A 116 3.78 -12.27 5.49
C MET A 116 4.70 -11.66 6.54
N VAL A 117 5.74 -10.94 6.11
CA VAL A 117 6.65 -10.22 7.01
C VAL A 117 5.90 -9.16 7.81
N TYR A 118 5.03 -8.38 7.17
CA TYR A 118 4.20 -7.38 7.83
C TYR A 118 3.24 -8.00 8.86
N ALA A 119 2.58 -9.10 8.51
CA ALA A 119 1.68 -9.81 9.42
C ALA A 119 2.43 -10.40 10.64
N ALA A 120 3.58 -11.04 10.40
CA ALA A 120 4.43 -11.54 11.47
C ALA A 120 4.91 -10.42 12.41
N TRP A 121 5.30 -9.27 11.84
CA TRP A 121 5.68 -8.09 12.62
C TRP A 121 4.52 -7.57 13.48
N GLY A 122 3.32 -7.45 12.91
CA GLY A 122 2.12 -7.01 13.62
C GLY A 122 1.74 -7.94 14.77
N LEU A 123 1.85 -9.25 14.58
CA LEU A 123 1.58 -10.26 15.63
C LEU A 123 2.58 -10.20 16.79
N LEU A 124 3.82 -9.75 16.54
CA LEU A 124 4.83 -9.56 17.59
C LEU A 124 4.55 -8.32 18.46
N GLY A 125 3.59 -7.45 18.08
CA GLY A 125 3.19 -6.28 18.87
C GLY A 125 4.27 -5.21 19.04
N ARG A 126 5.31 -5.21 18.19
CA ARG A 126 6.45 -4.30 18.34
C ARG A 126 6.14 -2.91 17.78
N SER A 127 6.05 -1.93 18.66
CA SER A 127 6.03 -0.50 18.30
C SER A 127 7.45 0.07 18.31
N PHE A 128 7.90 0.57 17.16
CA PHE A 128 9.15 1.33 17.09
C PHE A 128 8.85 2.81 17.31
N VAL A 129 9.49 3.41 18.32
CA VAL A 129 9.45 4.85 18.56
C VAL A 129 10.81 5.43 18.17
N ILE A 130 10.82 6.24 17.11
CA ILE A 130 12.03 6.90 16.62
C ILE A 130 12.13 8.29 17.27
N ALA A 131 13.29 8.64 17.82
CA ALA A 131 13.51 9.97 18.37
C ALA A 131 13.51 11.04 17.25
N PRO A 132 12.97 12.26 17.47
CA PRO A 132 12.81 13.29 16.42
C PRO A 132 14.10 13.66 15.66
N ARG A 133 15.25 13.54 16.32
CA ARG A 133 16.58 13.78 15.72
C ARG A 133 16.92 12.79 14.59
N HIS A 134 16.46 11.55 14.71
CA HIS A 134 16.75 10.50 13.73
C HIS A 134 15.75 10.50 12.57
N GLU A 135 14.53 11.02 12.76
CA GLU A 135 13.52 11.12 11.70
C GLU A 135 14.03 11.89 10.47
N ARG A 136 14.87 12.90 10.68
CA ARG A 136 15.41 13.74 9.59
C ARG A 136 16.28 12.98 8.59
N TRP A 137 16.99 11.94 9.05
CA TRP A 137 17.88 11.13 8.20
C TRP A 137 17.24 9.78 7.85
N LEU A 138 16.59 9.14 8.83
CA LEU A 138 15.89 7.88 8.59
C LEU A 138 14.68 8.04 7.68
N GLY A 139 13.98 9.18 7.73
CA GLY A 139 12.83 9.47 6.88
C GLY A 139 13.16 9.36 5.38
N PRO A 140 14.10 10.17 4.86
CA PRO A 140 14.54 10.06 3.47
C PRO A 140 15.07 8.68 3.09
N LEU A 141 15.85 8.02 3.96
CA LEU A 141 16.38 6.68 3.68
C LEU A 141 15.28 5.63 3.56
N VAL A 142 14.35 5.60 4.52
CA VAL A 142 13.17 4.72 4.46
C VAL A 142 12.30 5.07 3.26
N GLY A 143 12.21 6.36 2.92
CA GLY A 143 11.56 6.83 1.71
C GLY A 143 12.17 6.23 0.45
N VAL A 144 13.49 6.34 0.28
CA VAL A 144 14.21 5.79 -0.88
C VAL A 144 14.05 4.28 -0.97
N VAL A 145 14.20 3.56 0.14
CA VAL A 145 14.00 2.11 0.18
C VAL A 145 12.56 1.75 -0.19
N THR A 146 11.57 2.43 0.37
CA THR A 146 10.16 2.24 0.01
C THR A 146 9.93 2.52 -1.47
N GLY A 147 10.45 3.64 -1.98
CA GLY A 147 10.32 4.04 -3.38
C GLY A 147 10.91 2.99 -4.32
N LEU A 148 12.11 2.47 -4.03
CA LEU A 148 12.75 1.41 -4.81
C LEU A 148 11.95 0.10 -4.81
N VAL A 149 11.36 -0.26 -3.67
CA VAL A 149 10.53 -1.46 -3.53
C VAL A 149 9.20 -1.34 -4.29
N THR A 150 8.70 -0.12 -4.46
CA THR A 150 7.38 0.14 -5.09
C THR A 150 7.48 0.61 -6.55
N ALA A 151 8.69 0.77 -7.08
CA ALA A 151 8.95 1.17 -8.47
C ALA A 151 8.60 0.06 -9.46
#